data_AF-A0A1I1SIU3-F1
#
_entry.id   AF-A0A1I1SIU3-F1
#
_cell.length_a   1.000
_cell.length_b   1.000
_cell.length_c   1.000
_cell.angle_alpha   90.00
_cell.angle_beta   90.00
_cell.angle_gamma   90.00
#
_symmetry.space_group_name_H-M   'P 1'
#
loop_
_entity.id
_entity.type
_entity.pdbx_description
1 polymer ?
#
loop_
_entity_poly.entity_id
_entity_poly.type
_entity_poly.pdbx_seq_one_letter_code
_entity_poly.pdbx_strand_id
1 'polypeptide(L)'
;MKNRIKKHLLDIITKAEKPQGFTLIEMVVVIAIIVMLLIIIAPNLTKQKESASERTDDAFKTTLQTQVNLYEDDKDRNGKEINFKNMFDDGYLTKKQLDKAKNYVVSNGVVEKNSN
;
A
#
# COMPACT_ATOMS: atom_id res chain seq x y z
N MET A 1 50.18 53.44 -15.51
CA MET A 1 49.58 52.32 -14.75
C MET A 1 48.14 51.98 -15.13
N LYS A 2 47.23 52.98 -15.25
CA LYS A 2 45.79 52.78 -15.57
C LYS A 2 45.48 51.87 -16.77
N ASN A 3 46.28 51.90 -17.84
CA ASN A 3 45.97 51.16 -19.07
C ASN A 3 46.14 49.64 -18.97
N ARG A 4 47.03 49.15 -18.09
CA ARG A 4 47.16 47.70 -17.85
C ARG A 4 45.97 47.15 -17.07
N ILE A 5 45.50 47.92 -16.08
CA ILE A 5 44.31 47.57 -15.29
C ILE A 5 43.08 47.55 -16.21
N LYS A 6 42.90 48.57 -17.05
CA LYS A 6 41.80 48.62 -18.02
C LYS A 6 41.79 47.44 -18.98
N LYS A 7 42.98 46.99 -19.43
CA LYS A 7 43.14 45.83 -20.32
C LYS A 7 42.76 44.52 -19.63
N HIS A 8 43.23 44.29 -18.40
CA HIS A 8 42.84 43.10 -17.64
C HIS A 8 41.34 43.07 -17.29
N LEU A 9 40.73 44.23 -17.05
CA LEU A 9 39.28 44.32 -16.82
C LEU A 9 38.48 43.99 -18.10
N LEU A 10 38.95 44.44 -19.26
CA LEU A 10 38.34 44.09 -20.56
C LEU A 10 38.45 42.60 -20.87
N ASP A 11 39.60 41.97 -20.58
CA ASP A 11 39.80 40.53 -20.77
C ASP A 11 38.92 39.67 -19.85
N ILE A 12 38.59 40.15 -18.64
CA ILE A 12 37.67 39.45 -17.73
C ILE A 12 36.22 39.53 -18.24
N ILE A 13 35.83 40.67 -18.82
CA ILE A 13 34.46 40.86 -19.36
C ILE A 13 34.27 40.07 -20.66
N THR A 14 35.29 39.94 -21.51
CA THR A 14 35.21 39.19 -22.78
C THR A 14 35.34 37.68 -22.60
N LYS A 15 35.88 37.19 -21.48
CA LYS A 15 36.07 35.76 -21.18
C LYS A 15 34.91 35.12 -20.40
N ALA A 16 33.78 35.80 -20.25
CA ALA A 16 32.57 35.19 -19.72
C ALA A 16 31.96 34.25 -20.78
N GLU A 17 32.47 33.03 -20.88
CA GLU A 17 31.84 31.97 -21.68
C GLU A 17 30.43 31.74 -21.19
N LYS A 18 29.44 31.76 -22.11
CA LYS A 18 28.06 31.41 -21.76
C LYS A 18 28.06 29.95 -21.34
N PRO A 19 27.68 29.60 -20.09
CA PRO A 19 27.54 28.22 -19.72
C PRO A 19 26.50 27.57 -20.64
N GLN A 20 26.85 26.42 -21.23
CA GLN A 20 25.89 25.60 -21.95
C GLN A 20 24.87 25.10 -20.92
N GLY A 21 23.71 25.75 -20.89
CA GLY A 21 22.63 25.45 -19.95
C GLY A 21 21.80 24.27 -20.42
N PHE A 22 21.28 23.51 -19.45
CA PHE A 22 20.31 22.45 -19.67
C PHE A 22 19.12 23.00 -20.48
N THR A 23 18.72 22.30 -21.54
CA THR A 23 17.65 22.75 -22.42
C THR A 23 16.30 22.20 -21.96
N LEU A 24 15.20 22.87 -22.34
CA LEU A 24 13.86 22.34 -22.08
C LEU A 24 13.63 21.01 -22.79
N ILE A 25 14.18 20.83 -24.01
CA ILE A 25 14.04 19.58 -24.76
C ILE A 25 14.67 18.41 -24.00
N GLU A 26 15.77 18.64 -23.30
CA GLU A 26 16.44 17.63 -22.47
C GLU A 26 15.57 17.20 -21.28
N MET A 27 14.91 18.15 -20.61
CA MET A 27 13.94 17.83 -19.55
C MET A 27 12.72 17.08 -20.07
N VAL A 28 12.24 17.40 -21.27
CA VAL A 28 11.10 16.70 -21.90
C VAL A 28 11.44 15.24 -22.19
N VAL A 29 12.63 14.95 -22.73
CA VAL A 29 13.06 13.58 -23.00
C VAL A 29 13.20 12.79 -21.69
N VAL A 30 13.74 13.41 -20.63
CA VAL A 30 13.85 12.76 -19.31
C VAL A 30 12.48 12.43 -18.72
N ILE A 31 11.52 13.37 -18.76
CA ILE A 31 10.15 13.12 -18.28
C ILE A 31 9.48 12.02 -19.11
N ALA A 32 9.69 11.99 -20.43
CA ALA A 32 9.14 10.94 -21.29
C ALA A 32 9.62 9.53 -20.88
N ILE A 33 10.91 9.39 -20.55
CA ILE A 33 11.48 8.12 -20.06
C ILE A 33 10.87 7.75 -18.69
N ILE A 34 10.74 8.70 -17.77
CA ILE A 34 10.14 8.45 -16.45
C ILE A 34 8.69 7.98 -16.59
N VAL A 35 7.90 8.62 -17.45
CA VAL A 35 6.50 8.23 -17.71
C VAL A 35 6.43 6.83 -18.32
N MET A 36 7.31 6.49 -19.26
CA MET A 36 7.38 5.13 -19.84
C MET A 36 7.66 4.08 -18.77
N LEU A 37 8.60 4.33 -17.86
CA LEU A 37 8.89 3.44 -16.74
C LEU A 37 7.70 3.31 -15.79
N LEU A 38 7.00 4.41 -15.49
CA LEU A 38 5.80 4.39 -14.64
C LEU A 38 4.67 3.54 -15.22
N ILE A 39 4.46 3.58 -16.54
CA ILE A 39 3.45 2.73 -17.21
C ILE A 39 3.75 1.25 -17.02
N ILE A 40 5.04 0.85 -17.01
CA ILE A 40 5.45 -0.54 -16.79
C ILE A 40 5.31 -0.93 -15.30
N ILE A 41 5.68 -0.03 -14.39
CA ILE A 41 5.72 -0.29 -12.94
C ILE A 41 4.31 -0.28 -12.33
N ALA A 42 3.45 0.66 -12.73
CA ALA A 42 2.12 0.85 -12.16
C ALA A 42 1.23 -0.41 -12.16
N PRO A 43 1.05 -1.16 -13.28
CA PRO A 43 0.22 -2.36 -13.26
C PRO A 43 0.80 -3.46 -12.36
N ASN A 44 2.14 -3.58 -12.29
CA ASN A 44 2.79 -4.55 -11.44
C ASN A 44 2.62 -4.20 -9.94
N LEU A 45 2.70 -2.91 -9.60
CA LEU A 45 2.46 -2.43 -8.24
C LEU A 45 1.01 -2.66 -7.80
N THR A 46 0.04 -2.39 -8.67
CA THR A 46 -1.39 -2.63 -8.40
C THR A 46 -1.66 -4.11 -8.12
N LYS A 47 -1.12 -5.01 -8.96
CA LYS A 47 -1.25 -6.47 -8.75
C LYS A 47 -0.64 -6.92 -7.42
N GLN A 48 0.54 -6.41 -7.07
CA GLN A 48 1.17 -6.74 -5.78
C GLN A 48 0.36 -6.25 -4.58
N LYS A 49 -0.24 -5.06 -4.68
CA LYS A 49 -1.14 -4.53 -3.66
C LYS A 49 -2.39 -5.41 -3.50
N GLU A 50 -2.97 -5.86 -4.60
CA GLU A 50 -4.13 -6.76 -4.61
C GLU A 50 -3.80 -8.10 -3.97
N SER A 51 -2.72 -8.77 -4.41
CA SER A 51 -2.27 -10.03 -3.80
C SER A 51 -1.90 -9.90 -2.32
N ALA A 52 -1.37 -8.76 -1.88
CA ALA A 52 -1.12 -8.50 -0.46
C ALA A 52 -2.42 -8.38 0.34
N SER A 53 -3.46 -7.76 -0.26
CA SER A 53 -4.79 -7.67 0.34
C SER A 53 -5.43 -9.05 0.47
N GLU A 54 -5.37 -9.88 -0.57
CA GLU A 54 -5.88 -11.26 -0.56
C GLU A 54 -5.21 -12.08 0.55
N ARG A 55 -3.88 -12.07 0.65
CA ARG A 55 -3.14 -12.75 1.72
C ARG A 55 -3.54 -12.26 3.12
N THR A 56 -3.81 -10.96 3.25
CA THR A 56 -4.26 -10.37 4.52
C THR A 56 -5.65 -10.88 4.90
N ASP A 57 -6.54 -11.02 3.91
CA ASP A 57 -7.89 -11.54 4.11
C ASP A 57 -7.90 -13.04 4.38
N ASP A 58 -7.00 -13.81 3.76
CA ASP A 58 -6.80 -15.23 4.05
C ASP A 58 -6.28 -15.43 5.48
N ALA A 59 -5.26 -14.68 5.90
CA ALA A 59 -4.75 -14.73 7.26
C ALA A 59 -5.83 -14.33 8.29
N PHE A 60 -6.66 -13.35 7.94
CA PHE A 60 -7.79 -12.95 8.76
C PHE A 60 -8.85 -14.07 8.85
N LYS A 61 -9.17 -14.73 7.74
CA LYS A 61 -10.06 -15.90 7.70
C LYS A 61 -9.53 -17.02 8.60
N THR A 62 -8.23 -17.33 8.54
CA THR A 62 -7.61 -18.32 9.44
C THR A 62 -7.73 -17.90 10.90
N THR A 63 -7.54 -16.62 11.22
CA THR A 63 -7.71 -16.12 12.58
C THR A 63 -9.15 -16.30 13.07
N LEU A 64 -10.13 -15.96 12.23
CA LEU A 64 -11.55 -16.20 12.55
C LEU A 64 -11.85 -17.68 12.73
N GLN A 65 -11.29 -18.56 11.88
CA GLN A 65 -11.46 -20.00 12.01
C GLN A 65 -10.91 -20.50 13.34
N THR A 66 -9.75 -20.01 13.78
CA THR A 66 -9.22 -20.35 15.11
C THR A 66 -10.18 -19.90 16.21
N GLN A 67 -10.77 -18.71 16.10
CA GLN A 67 -11.76 -18.25 17.09
C GLN A 67 -13.03 -19.09 17.07
N VAL A 68 -13.48 -19.52 15.89
CA VAL A 68 -14.62 -20.44 15.75
C VAL A 68 -14.30 -21.77 16.43
N ASN A 69 -13.13 -22.38 16.18
CA ASN A 69 -12.75 -23.64 16.81
C ASN A 69 -12.65 -23.51 18.34
N LEU A 70 -12.06 -22.43 18.86
CA LEU A 70 -12.04 -22.16 20.29
C LEU A 70 -13.46 -22.01 20.86
N TYR A 71 -14.32 -21.32 20.12
CA TYR A 71 -15.76 -21.23 20.35
C TYR A 71 -16.54 -22.46 19.85
N GLU A 72 -15.89 -23.57 19.48
CA GLU A 72 -16.49 -24.89 19.31
C GLU A 72 -16.00 -25.91 20.36
N ASP A 73 -14.91 -25.62 21.06
CA ASP A 73 -14.37 -26.47 22.14
C ASP A 73 -14.78 -26.08 23.58
N ASP A 74 -14.93 -24.79 23.90
CA ASP A 74 -15.51 -24.26 25.14
C ASP A 74 -16.88 -24.84 25.60
N LYS A 75 -16.91 -25.45 26.79
CA LYS A 75 -18.14 -26.05 27.35
C LYS A 75 -19.11 -25.04 27.96
N ASP A 76 -18.70 -23.79 28.15
CA ASP A 76 -19.51 -22.75 28.82
C ASP A 76 -20.38 -21.93 27.86
N ARG A 77 -20.48 -22.34 26.59
CA ARG A 77 -21.28 -21.65 25.56
C ARG A 77 -22.79 -21.70 25.76
N ASN A 78 -23.27 -22.35 26.83
CA ASN A 78 -24.68 -22.38 27.22
C ASN A 78 -25.63 -22.82 26.08
N GLY A 79 -25.16 -23.64 25.14
CA GLY A 79 -25.92 -24.07 23.97
C GLY A 79 -26.18 -22.99 22.90
N LYS A 80 -25.52 -21.83 22.96
CA LYS A 80 -25.64 -20.78 21.95
C LYS A 80 -25.06 -21.26 20.61
N GLU A 81 -25.72 -20.88 19.53
CA GLU A 81 -25.24 -21.13 18.16
C GLU A 81 -23.89 -20.44 17.90
N ILE A 82 -23.08 -21.08 17.05
CA ILE A 82 -21.79 -20.56 16.60
C ILE A 82 -22.04 -19.50 15.53
N ASN A 83 -22.01 -18.23 15.96
CA ASN A 83 -22.05 -17.08 15.07
C ASN A 83 -21.19 -15.95 15.64
N PHE A 84 -20.74 -15.03 14.77
CA PHE A 84 -19.83 -13.97 15.17
C PHE A 84 -20.39 -13.01 16.23
N LYS A 85 -21.72 -12.86 16.32
CA LYS A 85 -22.34 -12.02 17.34
C LYS A 85 -22.16 -12.65 18.73
N ASN A 86 -22.52 -13.91 18.89
CA ASN A 86 -22.36 -14.63 20.15
C ASN A 86 -20.88 -14.72 20.55
N MET A 87 -19.99 -14.99 19.60
CA MET A 87 -18.54 -14.99 19.83
C MET A 87 -18.01 -13.62 20.29
N PHE A 88 -18.58 -12.51 19.81
CA PHE A 88 -18.23 -11.17 20.30
C PHE A 88 -18.76 -10.92 21.72
N ASP A 89 -20.02 -11.26 21.96
CA ASP A 89 -20.68 -11.06 23.26
C ASP A 89 -19.96 -11.88 24.36
N ASP A 90 -19.44 -13.06 24.01
CA ASP A 90 -18.70 -13.96 24.91
C ASP A 90 -17.18 -13.69 24.90
N GLY A 91 -16.71 -12.65 24.20
CA GLY A 91 -15.34 -12.12 24.30
C GLY A 91 -14.28 -12.76 23.39
N TYR A 92 -14.65 -13.66 22.49
CA TYR A 92 -13.74 -14.32 21.52
C TYR A 92 -13.36 -13.41 20.35
N LEU A 93 -14.17 -12.39 20.07
CA LEU A 93 -13.89 -11.40 19.03
C LEU A 93 -13.79 -10.00 19.62
N THR A 94 -12.80 -9.24 19.13
CA THR A 94 -12.78 -7.79 19.35
C THR A 94 -13.80 -7.09 18.46
N LYS A 95 -14.19 -5.86 18.81
CA LYS A 95 -15.10 -5.04 17.98
C LYS A 95 -14.59 -4.89 16.54
N LYS A 96 -13.27 -4.68 16.37
CA LYS A 96 -12.64 -4.55 15.05
C LYS A 96 -12.75 -5.84 14.22
N GLN A 97 -12.58 -7.00 14.87
CA GLN A 97 -12.73 -8.29 14.20
C GLN A 97 -14.19 -8.56 13.83
N LEU A 98 -15.14 -8.25 14.72
CA LEU A 98 -16.58 -8.34 14.42
C LEU A 98 -16.96 -7.47 13.22
N ASP A 99 -16.48 -6.23 13.17
CA ASP A 99 -16.77 -5.32 12.07
C ASP A 99 -16.21 -5.82 10.73
N LYS A 100 -14.99 -6.38 10.73
CA LYS A 100 -14.38 -6.97 9.52
C LYS A 100 -15.03 -8.32 9.15
N ALA A 101 -15.54 -9.06 10.13
CA ALA A 101 -16.19 -10.36 9.94
C ALA A 101 -17.57 -10.27 9.26
N LYS A 102 -18.13 -9.07 9.05
CA LYS A 102 -19.41 -8.87 8.32
C LYS A 102 -19.42 -9.47 6.90
N ASN A 103 -18.25 -9.57 6.28
CA ASN A 103 -18.06 -10.18 4.97
C ASN A 103 -17.86 -11.70 5.05
N TYR A 104 -18.08 -12.31 6.21
CA TYR A 104 -17.88 -13.73 6.46
C TYR A 104 -19.11 -14.29 7.17
N VAL A 105 -19.30 -15.60 7.05
CA VAL A 105 -20.32 -16.37 7.77
C VAL A 105 -19.67 -17.64 8.33
N VAL A 106 -20.29 -18.23 9.35
CA VAL A 106 -19.89 -19.54 9.85
C VAL A 106 -20.92 -20.56 9.38
N SER A 107 -20.49 -21.50 8.54
CA SER A 107 -21.30 -22.59 8.01
C SER A 107 -20.71 -23.90 8.53
N ASN A 108 -21.46 -24.66 9.35
CA ASN A 108 -21.01 -25.95 9.90
C ASN A 108 -19.61 -25.90 10.57
N GLY A 109 -19.35 -24.86 11.37
CA GLY A 109 -18.05 -24.68 12.05
C GLY A 109 -16.94 -24.15 11.14
N VAL A 110 -17.19 -23.90 9.85
CA VAL A 110 -16.21 -23.36 8.91
C VAL A 110 -16.52 -21.91 8.59
N VAL A 111 -15.49 -21.05 8.64
CA VAL A 111 -15.59 -19.66 8.21
C VAL A 111 -15.56 -19.60 6.69
N GLU A 112 -16.62 -19.04 6.11
CA GLU A 112 -16.76 -18.82 4.68
C GLU A 112 -16.88 -17.32 4.38
N LYS A 113 -16.37 -16.89 3.22
CA LYS A 113 -16.57 -15.51 2.78
C LYS A 113 -18.01 -15.39 2.29
N ASN A 114 -18.73 -14.40 2.78
CA ASN A 114 -20.08 -14.10 2.34
C ASN A 114 -20.00 -13.60 0.88
N SER A 115 -20.32 -14.49 -0.05
CA SER A 115 -20.44 -14.14 -1.47
C SER A 115 -21.80 -13.47 -1.67
N ASN A 116 -21.85 -12.14 -1.54
CA ASN A 116 -22.90 -11.34 -2.17
C ASN A 116 -22.58 -11.14 -3.65
#